data_AF-F5Y107-F1
#
_entry.id   AF-F5Y107-F1
#
_cell.length_a   1.000
_cell.length_b   1.000
_cell.length_c   1.000
_cell.angle_alpha   90.00
_cell.angle_beta   90.00
_cell.angle_gamma   90.00
#
_symmetry.space_group_name_H-M   'P 1'
#
loop_
_entity.id
_entity.type
_entity.pdbx_description
1 polymer ?
#
loop_
_entity_poly.entity_id
_entity_poly.type
_entity_poly.pdbx_seq_one_letter_code
_entity_poly.pdbx_strand_id
1 'polypeptide(L)'
;MEKNRDELQAWLAQEAEVVQRLERGPGPGVAAPAQVAGRSGLALMQAMLRGDFPYPPIARTLDFMLLEVGEGRALFQGTPGPTHLNPMGTVHGGWYATLLDSAMGCAVHTLMPPGRAYTTAELSVNLVRGIGAKAPRVRAQGQVLHCGGQLATAEGRLYGPDGTLYAHATTTCLVFELPPAKAG
;
A
#
# COMPACT_ATOMS: atom_id res chain seq x y z
N MET A 1 -25.06 2.66 12.85
CA MET A 1 -25.07 1.36 12.13
C MET A 1 -25.28 1.57 10.63
N GLU A 2 -26.26 2.37 10.21
CA GLU A 2 -26.51 2.68 8.80
C GLU A 2 -25.33 3.38 8.11
N LYS A 3 -24.80 4.47 8.69
CA LYS A 3 -23.62 5.18 8.16
C LYS A 3 -22.39 4.29 7.93
N ASN A 4 -22.11 3.34 8.83
CA ASN A 4 -20.96 2.43 8.68
C ASN A 4 -21.19 1.41 7.57
N ARG A 5 -22.46 1.01 7.36
CA ARG A 5 -22.85 0.15 6.25
C ARG A 5 -22.70 0.90 4.93
N ASP A 6 -23.13 2.16 4.86
CA ASP A 6 -23.00 3.00 3.66
C ASP A 6 -21.53 3.22 3.30
N GLU A 7 -20.68 3.51 4.31
CA GLU A 7 -19.23 3.65 4.12
C GLU A 7 -18.60 2.35 3.59
N LEU A 8 -18.94 1.20 4.18
CA LEU A 8 -18.47 -0.10 3.69
C LEU A 8 -18.94 -0.36 2.25
N GLN A 9 -20.17 -0.02 1.88
CA GLN A 9 -20.64 -0.17 0.50
C GLN A 9 -19.86 0.72 -0.47
N ALA A 10 -19.55 1.96 -0.10
CA ALA A 10 -18.69 2.82 -0.91
C ALA A 10 -17.29 2.22 -1.10
N TRP A 11 -16.73 1.63 -0.04
CA TRP A 11 -15.43 0.95 -0.11
C TRP A 11 -15.43 -0.26 -1.03
N LEU A 12 -16.50 -1.05 -1.00
CA LEU A 12 -16.68 -2.21 -1.87
C LEU A 12 -16.91 -1.79 -3.33
N ALA A 13 -17.63 -0.69 -3.58
CA ALA A 13 -17.82 -0.16 -4.93
C ALA A 13 -16.48 0.29 -5.54
N GLN A 14 -15.68 1.05 -4.78
CA GLN A 14 -14.35 1.46 -5.22
C GLN A 14 -13.41 0.27 -5.44
N GLU A 15 -13.44 -0.73 -4.55
CA GLU A 15 -12.71 -1.98 -4.73
C GLU A 15 -13.07 -2.67 -6.04
N ALA A 16 -14.37 -2.81 -6.33
CA ALA A 16 -14.84 -3.44 -7.57
C ALA A 16 -14.32 -2.71 -8.82
N GLU A 17 -14.30 -1.37 -8.82
CA GLU A 17 -13.75 -0.58 -9.92
C GLU A 17 -12.24 -0.80 -10.12
N VAL A 18 -11.48 -0.91 -9.03
CA VAL A 18 -10.04 -1.18 -9.12
C VAL A 18 -9.79 -2.63 -9.55
N VAL A 19 -10.53 -3.60 -9.00
CA VAL A 19 -10.43 -5.03 -9.39
C VAL A 19 -10.70 -5.20 -10.87
N GLN A 20 -11.79 -4.62 -11.40
CA GLN A 20 -12.10 -4.70 -12.83
C GLN A 20 -10.99 -4.15 -13.73
N ARG A 21 -10.28 -3.10 -13.28
CA ARG A 21 -9.12 -2.56 -14.00
C ARG A 21 -7.93 -3.53 -13.94
N LEU A 22 -7.61 -4.05 -12.76
CA LEU A 22 -6.47 -4.94 -12.57
C LEU A 22 -6.65 -6.31 -13.25
N GLU A 23 -7.87 -6.82 -13.32
CA GLU A 23 -8.21 -8.08 -14.03
C GLU A 23 -8.01 -7.96 -15.54
N ARG A 24 -8.16 -6.77 -16.11
CA ARG A 24 -7.85 -6.48 -17.52
C ARG A 24 -6.36 -6.24 -17.76
N GLY A 25 -5.61 -5.99 -16.69
CA GLY A 25 -4.18 -5.78 -16.71
C GLY A 25 -3.38 -7.09 -16.72
N PRO A 26 -2.05 -7.00 -16.66
CA PRO A 26 -1.16 -8.17 -16.74
C PRO A 26 -1.14 -9.03 -15.46
N GLY A 27 -1.92 -8.68 -14.43
CA GLY A 27 -1.96 -9.41 -13.16
C GLY A 27 -0.75 -9.15 -12.25
N PRO A 28 -0.46 -10.06 -11.29
CA PRO A 28 0.63 -9.90 -10.35
C PRO A 28 1.97 -10.17 -11.02
N GLY A 29 2.97 -9.36 -10.68
CA GLY A 29 4.32 -9.52 -11.21
C GLY A 29 5.21 -8.33 -10.88
N VAL A 30 6.36 -8.27 -11.56
CA VAL A 30 7.30 -7.17 -11.44
C VAL A 30 7.31 -6.40 -12.76
N ALA A 31 7.19 -5.08 -12.69
CA ALA A 31 7.30 -4.23 -13.88
C ALA A 31 8.68 -4.38 -14.53
N ALA A 32 8.72 -4.46 -15.85
CA ALA A 32 9.98 -4.51 -16.60
C ALA A 32 10.72 -3.17 -16.50
N PRO A 33 12.06 -3.15 -16.55
CA PRO A 33 12.85 -1.91 -16.48
C PRO A 33 12.40 -0.83 -17.48
N ALA A 34 12.04 -1.23 -18.70
CA ALA A 34 11.55 -0.30 -19.73
C ALA A 34 10.19 0.36 -19.40
N GLN A 35 9.35 -0.30 -18.59
CA GLN A 35 8.06 0.26 -18.17
C GLN A 35 8.23 1.33 -17.09
N VAL A 36 9.32 1.27 -16.32
CA VAL A 36 9.58 2.17 -15.19
C VAL A 36 10.54 3.31 -15.52
N ALA A 37 11.42 3.11 -16.50
CA ALA A 37 12.47 4.06 -16.86
C ALA A 37 11.92 5.47 -17.17
N GLY A 38 12.58 6.49 -16.62
CA GLY A 38 12.29 7.90 -16.87
C GLY A 38 11.01 8.46 -16.24
N ARG A 39 10.23 7.64 -15.50
CA ARG A 39 9.00 8.08 -14.84
C ARG A 39 9.25 8.51 -13.39
N SER A 40 8.49 9.49 -12.91
CA SER A 40 8.44 9.78 -11.48
C SER A 40 7.68 8.68 -10.75
N GLY A 41 7.92 8.53 -9.45
CA GLY A 41 7.21 7.55 -8.63
C GLY A 41 5.70 7.75 -8.62
N LEU A 42 5.20 9.00 -8.57
CA LEU A 42 3.76 9.26 -8.69
C LEU A 42 3.19 8.74 -10.03
N ALA A 43 3.88 9.00 -11.14
CA ALA A 43 3.45 8.53 -12.45
C ALA A 43 3.46 7.00 -12.55
N LEU A 44 4.42 6.33 -11.89
CA LEU A 44 4.46 4.88 -11.76
C LEU A 44 3.26 4.35 -10.97
N MET A 45 3.01 4.90 -9.78
CA MET A 45 1.90 4.46 -8.94
C MET A 45 0.54 4.68 -9.62
N GLN A 46 0.36 5.80 -10.33
CA GLN A 46 -0.83 6.05 -11.13
C GLN A 46 -0.98 5.07 -12.30
N ALA A 47 0.12 4.71 -12.98
CA ALA A 47 0.10 3.70 -14.03
C ALA A 47 -0.27 2.31 -13.50
N MET A 48 0.19 1.96 -12.29
CA MET A 48 -0.22 0.74 -11.61
C MET A 48 -1.73 0.73 -11.33
N LEU A 49 -2.32 1.84 -10.87
CA LEU A 49 -3.78 1.97 -10.67
C LEU A 49 -4.59 1.90 -11.96
N ARG A 50 -3.99 2.24 -13.11
CA ARG A 50 -4.64 2.07 -14.43
C ARG A 50 -4.53 0.64 -14.95
N GLY A 51 -3.70 -0.22 -14.33
CA GLY A 51 -3.43 -1.56 -14.82
C GLY A 51 -2.45 -1.61 -15.99
N ASP A 52 -1.66 -0.55 -16.21
CA ASP A 52 -0.73 -0.44 -17.33
C ASP A 52 0.43 -1.46 -17.25
N PHE A 53 0.75 -1.93 -16.04
CA PHE A 53 1.80 -2.92 -15.77
C PHE A 53 1.49 -3.74 -14.49
N PRO A 54 2.25 -4.81 -14.21
CA PRO A 54 1.93 -5.73 -13.11
C PRO A 54 1.92 -5.06 -11.74
N TYR A 55 1.02 -5.51 -10.87
CA TYR A 55 1.03 -5.13 -9.46
C TYR A 55 1.87 -6.13 -8.63
N PRO A 56 2.43 -5.75 -7.48
CA PRO A 56 3.32 -6.63 -6.72
C PRO A 56 2.63 -7.94 -6.27
N PRO A 57 3.26 -9.13 -6.44
CA PRO A 57 2.66 -10.41 -6.05
C PRO A 57 2.24 -10.50 -4.59
N ILE A 58 2.97 -9.83 -3.69
CA ILE A 58 2.67 -9.79 -2.26
C ILE A 58 1.25 -9.26 -1.96
N ALA A 59 0.74 -8.36 -2.80
CA ALA A 59 -0.61 -7.82 -2.67
C ALA A 59 -1.68 -8.91 -2.87
N ARG A 60 -1.45 -9.82 -3.83
CA ARG A 60 -2.28 -11.02 -4.01
C ARG A 60 -2.09 -12.02 -2.87
N THR A 61 -0.84 -12.23 -2.43
CA THR A 61 -0.55 -13.21 -1.36
C THR A 61 -1.19 -12.84 -0.03
N LEU A 62 -1.34 -11.55 0.27
CA LEU A 62 -1.86 -11.05 1.54
C LEU A 62 -3.22 -10.34 1.40
N ASP A 63 -3.93 -10.58 0.29
CA ASP A 63 -5.24 -10.02 -0.05
C ASP A 63 -5.41 -8.52 0.28
N PHE A 64 -4.51 -7.70 -0.25
CA PHE A 64 -4.65 -6.25 -0.22
C PHE A 64 -4.42 -5.64 -1.58
N MET A 65 -4.86 -4.39 -1.75
CA MET A 65 -4.70 -3.67 -3.00
C MET A 65 -4.56 -2.17 -2.77
N LEU A 66 -3.84 -1.52 -3.69
CA LEU A 66 -3.78 -0.07 -3.77
C LEU A 66 -5.09 0.45 -4.36
N LEU A 67 -5.71 1.43 -3.70
CA LEU A 67 -6.94 2.08 -4.18
C LEU A 67 -6.67 3.48 -4.75
N GLU A 68 -5.83 4.26 -4.06
CA GLU A 68 -5.57 5.65 -4.41
C GLU A 68 -4.12 6.02 -4.14
N VAL A 69 -3.59 6.94 -4.94
CA VAL A 69 -2.33 7.63 -4.67
C VAL A 69 -2.46 9.11 -4.96
N GLY A 70 -1.74 9.89 -4.19
CA GLY A 70 -1.53 11.31 -4.40
C GLY A 70 -0.10 11.68 -3.99
N GLU A 71 0.28 12.92 -4.20
CA GLU A 71 1.59 13.40 -3.76
C GLU A 71 1.76 13.20 -2.24
N GLY A 72 2.74 12.38 -1.85
CA GLY A 72 3.04 12.03 -0.47
C GLY A 72 1.98 11.15 0.20
N ARG A 73 1.07 10.51 -0.54
CA ARG A 73 -0.07 9.76 0.00
C ARG A 73 -0.34 8.47 -0.77
N ALA A 74 -0.71 7.41 -0.05
CA ALA A 74 -1.25 6.19 -0.65
C ALA A 74 -2.32 5.58 0.26
N LEU A 75 -3.39 5.08 -0.36
CA LEU A 75 -4.48 4.38 0.31
C LEU A 75 -4.56 2.94 -0.20
N PHE A 76 -4.50 2.01 0.73
CA PHE A 76 -4.68 0.59 0.48
C PHE A 76 -5.94 0.09 1.17
N GLN A 77 -6.54 -0.96 0.61
CA GLN A 77 -7.59 -1.73 1.24
C GLN A 77 -7.14 -3.18 1.39
N GLY A 78 -7.36 -3.72 2.58
CA GLY A 78 -7.04 -5.11 2.92
C GLY A 78 -8.29 -5.92 3.23
N THR A 79 -8.24 -7.19 2.83
CA THR A 79 -9.25 -8.21 3.10
C THR A 79 -8.68 -9.21 4.12
N PRO A 80 -8.85 -8.95 5.43
CA PRO A 80 -8.44 -9.92 6.44
C PRO A 80 -9.27 -11.21 6.27
N GLY A 81 -8.64 -12.37 6.49
CA GLY A 81 -9.26 -13.65 6.22
C GLY A 81 -8.57 -14.82 6.94
N PRO A 82 -9.10 -16.05 6.83
CA PRO A 82 -8.58 -17.22 7.53
C PRO A 82 -7.09 -17.52 7.27
N THR A 83 -6.60 -17.21 6.07
CA THR A 83 -5.21 -17.35 5.64
C THR A 83 -4.25 -16.40 6.37
N HIS A 84 -4.77 -15.35 7.01
CA HIS A 84 -3.99 -14.32 7.70
C HIS A 84 -3.99 -14.49 9.22
N LEU A 85 -4.57 -15.57 9.75
CA LEU A 85 -4.72 -15.74 11.19
C LEU A 85 -3.42 -16.20 11.86
N ASN A 86 -3.22 -15.73 13.08
CA ASN A 86 -2.26 -16.27 14.03
C ASN A 86 -2.88 -17.44 14.83
N PRO A 87 -2.08 -18.16 15.65
CA PRO A 87 -2.59 -19.26 16.48
C PRO A 87 -3.71 -18.88 17.47
N MET A 88 -3.89 -17.59 17.76
CA MET A 88 -4.95 -17.09 18.65
C MET A 88 -6.26 -16.79 17.91
N GLY A 89 -6.35 -17.08 16.60
CA GLY A 89 -7.56 -16.90 15.80
C GLY A 89 -7.87 -15.45 15.40
N THR A 90 -6.88 -14.55 15.52
CA THR A 90 -6.94 -13.16 15.05
C THR A 90 -5.94 -12.93 13.95
N VAL A 91 -6.09 -11.86 13.16
CA VAL A 91 -5.12 -11.54 12.10
C VAL A 91 -3.71 -11.39 12.70
N HIS A 92 -2.72 -12.00 12.05
CA HIS A 92 -1.33 -11.99 12.46
C HIS A 92 -0.72 -10.58 12.35
N GLY A 93 0.10 -10.17 13.33
CA GLY A 93 0.72 -8.84 13.37
C GLY A 93 1.52 -8.49 12.11
N GLY A 94 2.17 -9.49 11.51
CA GLY A 94 2.89 -9.33 10.23
C GLY A 94 2.00 -8.87 9.07
N TRP A 95 0.71 -9.20 9.05
CA TRP A 95 -0.21 -8.71 8.01
C TRP A 95 -0.45 -7.20 8.14
N TYR A 96 -0.62 -6.71 9.37
CA TYR A 96 -0.73 -5.26 9.65
C TYR A 96 0.55 -4.55 9.21
N ALA A 97 1.70 -5.10 9.59
CA ALA A 97 3.00 -4.53 9.28
C ALA A 97 3.21 -4.41 7.78
N THR A 98 2.96 -5.48 7.01
CA THR A 98 3.13 -5.45 5.55
C THR A 98 2.17 -4.48 4.86
N LEU A 99 0.91 -4.43 5.31
CA LEU A 99 -0.08 -3.52 4.73
C LEU A 99 0.27 -2.05 5.03
N LEU A 100 0.70 -1.74 6.25
CA LEU A 100 1.13 -0.39 6.64
C LEU A 100 2.44 0.01 5.96
N ASP A 101 3.42 -0.89 5.88
CA ASP A 101 4.67 -0.67 5.14
C ASP A 101 4.39 -0.39 3.66
N SER A 102 3.49 -1.17 3.04
CA SER A 102 3.07 -0.93 1.65
C SER A 102 2.46 0.47 1.48
N ALA A 103 1.56 0.88 2.38
CA ALA A 103 0.94 2.19 2.33
C ALA A 103 1.94 3.34 2.51
N MET A 104 2.79 3.27 3.53
CA MET A 104 3.78 4.31 3.82
C MET A 104 4.90 4.35 2.78
N GLY A 105 5.42 3.21 2.36
CA GLY A 105 6.41 3.09 1.31
C GLY A 105 5.87 3.66 0.00
N CYS A 106 4.66 3.29 -0.43
CA CYS A 106 4.07 3.86 -1.64
C CYS A 106 3.81 5.36 -1.52
N ALA A 107 3.47 5.87 -0.34
CA ALA A 107 3.39 7.31 -0.10
C ALA A 107 4.75 7.99 -0.33
N VAL A 108 5.85 7.43 0.19
CA VAL A 108 7.22 7.91 -0.11
C VAL A 108 7.55 7.80 -1.60
N HIS A 109 7.18 6.68 -2.23
CA HIS A 109 7.42 6.45 -3.66
C HIS A 109 6.83 7.57 -4.50
N THR A 110 5.63 8.06 -4.18
CA THR A 110 5.00 9.14 -4.98
C THR A 110 5.84 10.42 -5.08
N LEU A 111 6.76 10.65 -4.14
CA LEU A 111 7.66 11.81 -4.14
C LEU A 111 9.00 11.56 -4.83
N MET A 112 9.26 10.35 -5.32
CA MET A 112 10.52 10.03 -6.00
C MET A 112 10.54 10.68 -7.40
N PRO A 113 11.51 11.56 -7.69
CA PRO A 113 11.75 12.00 -9.05
C PRO A 113 12.31 10.86 -9.90
N PRO A 114 12.28 10.96 -11.24
CA PRO A 114 12.91 9.98 -12.11
C PRO A 114 14.37 9.73 -11.73
N GLY A 115 14.80 8.47 -11.77
CA GLY A 115 16.17 8.07 -11.45
C GLY A 115 16.49 7.97 -9.96
N ARG A 116 15.49 8.13 -9.07
CA ARG A 116 15.65 7.89 -7.64
C ARG A 116 14.80 6.72 -7.17
N ALA A 117 15.29 6.04 -6.14
CA ALA A 117 14.61 4.95 -5.47
C ALA A 117 14.76 5.09 -3.96
N TYR A 118 14.03 4.25 -3.23
CA TYR A 118 14.10 4.18 -1.78
C TYR A 118 14.00 2.73 -1.32
N THR A 119 14.39 2.49 -0.06
CA THR A 119 14.14 1.23 0.64
C THR A 119 13.73 1.52 2.08
N THR A 120 12.81 0.73 2.63
CA THR A 120 12.49 0.76 4.06
C THR A 120 13.74 0.35 4.84
N ALA A 121 14.13 1.16 5.83
CA ALA A 121 15.24 0.88 6.74
C ALA A 121 14.75 0.61 8.17
N GLU A 122 13.64 1.23 8.56
CA GLU A 122 13.01 1.03 9.85
C GLU A 122 11.48 1.07 9.68
N LEU A 123 10.81 0.23 10.47
CA LEU A 123 9.35 0.15 10.53
C LEU A 123 8.94 -0.09 11.99
N SER A 124 8.19 0.85 12.56
CA SER A 124 7.59 0.73 13.89
C SER A 124 6.08 0.63 13.77
N VAL A 125 5.48 -0.41 14.35
CA VAL A 125 4.04 -0.67 14.27
C VAL A 125 3.46 -0.85 15.67
N ASN A 126 2.43 -0.08 15.98
CA ASN A 126 1.67 -0.17 17.22
C ASN A 126 0.30 -0.78 16.92
N LEU A 127 0.04 -1.97 17.46
CA LEU A 127 -1.25 -2.65 17.32
C LEU A 127 -2.19 -2.17 18.44
N VAL A 128 -3.28 -1.52 18.07
CA VAL A 128 -4.27 -0.93 18.98
C VAL A 128 -5.41 -1.90 19.26
N ARG A 129 -5.88 -2.62 18.23
CA ARG A 129 -6.99 -3.55 18.33
C ARG A 129 -6.81 -4.73 17.38
N GLY A 130 -7.15 -5.93 17.85
CA GLY A 130 -7.17 -7.12 17.02
C GLY A 130 -8.30 -7.08 15.98
N ILE A 131 -7.96 -7.45 14.75
CA ILE A 131 -8.88 -7.74 13.65
C ILE A 131 -9.25 -9.22 13.74
N GLY A 132 -10.55 -9.51 13.86
CA GLY A 132 -11.08 -10.86 13.78
C GLY A 132 -11.30 -11.31 12.34
N ALA A 133 -11.43 -12.62 12.12
CA ALA A 133 -11.62 -13.23 10.79
C ALA A 133 -12.88 -12.76 10.03
N LYS A 134 -13.82 -12.10 10.72
CA LYS A 134 -15.08 -11.60 10.14
C LYS A 134 -15.07 -10.09 9.83
N ALA A 135 -13.94 -9.40 10.06
CA ALA A 135 -13.83 -8.01 9.68
C ALA A 135 -13.98 -7.89 8.14
N PRO A 136 -14.88 -7.05 7.63
CA PRO A 136 -15.20 -7.06 6.20
C PRO A 136 -14.06 -6.50 5.35
N ARG A 137 -13.62 -5.28 5.67
CA ARG A 137 -12.50 -4.58 5.04
C ARG A 137 -11.85 -3.66 6.06
N VAL A 138 -10.57 -3.39 5.84
CA VAL A 138 -9.82 -2.35 6.53
C VAL A 138 -9.05 -1.52 5.51
N ARG A 139 -8.79 -0.25 5.83
CA ARG A 139 -7.99 0.64 5.00
C ARG A 139 -6.72 1.05 5.71
N ALA A 140 -5.61 0.98 4.99
CA ALA A 140 -4.33 1.52 5.41
C ALA A 140 -4.01 2.78 4.61
N GLN A 141 -3.85 3.89 5.30
CA GLN A 141 -3.47 5.16 4.69
C GLN A 141 -2.06 5.51 5.13
N GLY A 142 -1.17 5.75 4.17
CA GLY A 142 0.18 6.27 4.38
C GLY A 142 0.27 7.74 4.00
N GLN A 143 1.03 8.52 4.77
CA GLN A 143 1.29 9.94 4.55
C GLN A 143 2.77 10.22 4.82
N VAL A 144 3.45 10.87 3.87
CA VAL A 144 4.81 11.36 4.08
C VAL A 144 4.80 12.50 5.10
N LEU A 145 5.71 12.42 6.07
CA LEU A 145 5.99 13.49 7.05
C LEU A 145 7.15 14.37 6.59
N HIS A 146 8.19 13.76 6.01
CA HIS A 146 9.37 14.44 5.50
C HIS A 146 9.99 13.63 4.35
N CYS A 147 10.50 14.31 3.32
CA CYS A 147 11.22 13.66 2.22
C CYS A 147 12.41 14.50 1.82
N GLY A 148 13.61 14.04 2.16
CA GLY A 148 14.88 14.69 1.89
C GLY A 148 15.74 13.95 0.85
N GLY A 149 16.98 14.42 0.72
CA GLY A 149 17.96 13.85 -0.22
C GLY A 149 18.48 12.47 0.15
N GLN A 150 18.43 12.06 1.42
CA GLN A 150 18.96 10.75 1.87
C GLN A 150 17.95 9.93 2.68
N LEU A 151 16.98 10.60 3.29
CA LEU A 151 16.00 10.01 4.17
C LEU A 151 14.61 10.52 3.82
N ALA A 152 13.62 9.65 3.95
CA ALA A 152 12.22 10.01 3.98
C ALA A 152 11.55 9.32 5.17
N THR A 153 10.57 9.98 5.77
CA THR A 153 9.77 9.42 6.87
C THR A 153 8.29 9.56 6.55
N ALA A 154 7.52 8.55 6.91
CA ALA A 154 6.08 8.54 6.73
C ALA A 154 5.38 7.95 7.96
N GLU A 155 4.12 8.31 8.13
CA GLU A 155 3.22 7.69 9.09
C GLU A 155 2.07 6.97 8.38
N GLY A 156 1.50 5.99 9.07
CA GLY A 156 0.41 5.18 8.56
C GLY A 156 -0.62 4.83 9.61
N ARG A 157 -1.89 4.68 9.18
CA ARG A 157 -3.00 4.26 10.04
C ARG A 157 -3.81 3.17 9.35
N LEU A 158 -4.18 2.14 10.10
CA LEU A 158 -5.05 1.04 9.66
C LEU A 158 -6.40 1.13 10.40
N TYR A 159 -7.50 1.28 9.67
CA TYR A 159 -8.81 1.53 10.26
C TYR A 159 -9.96 0.82 9.54
N GLY A 160 -11.05 0.58 10.26
CA GLY A 160 -12.30 0.01 9.75
C GLY A 160 -13.25 1.05 9.18
N PRO A 161 -14.33 0.62 8.49
CA PRO A 161 -15.35 1.52 7.91
C PRO A 161 -16.16 2.27 8.98
N ASP A 162 -16.11 1.81 10.23
CA ASP A 162 -16.68 2.47 11.40
C ASP A 162 -15.72 3.48 12.05
N GLY A 163 -14.53 3.68 11.49
CA GLY A 163 -13.48 4.51 12.05
C GLY A 163 -12.66 3.85 13.16
N THR A 164 -12.90 2.56 13.48
CA THR A 164 -12.11 1.84 14.49
C THR A 164 -10.64 1.79 14.06
N LEU A 165 -9.75 2.32 14.89
CA LEU A 165 -8.31 2.24 14.68
C LEU A 165 -7.80 0.86 15.12
N TYR A 166 -7.20 0.13 14.19
CA TYR A 166 -6.60 -1.19 14.46
C TYR A 166 -5.10 -1.11 14.72
N ALA A 167 -4.40 -0.26 13.98
CA ALA A 167 -2.97 -0.05 14.15
C ALA A 167 -2.54 1.31 13.61
N HIS A 168 -1.39 1.79 14.05
CA HIS A 168 -0.68 2.90 13.42
C HIS A 168 0.81 2.60 13.37
N ALA A 169 1.52 3.24 12.45
CA ALA A 169 2.92 2.97 12.20
C ALA A 169 3.68 4.22 11.76
N THR A 170 4.99 4.14 11.89
CA THR A 170 5.94 5.06 11.26
C THR A 170 6.99 4.27 10.52
N THR A 171 7.60 4.87 9.51
CA THR A 171 8.74 4.28 8.80
C THR A 171 9.80 5.33 8.49
N THR A 172 11.04 4.86 8.43
CA THR A 172 12.15 5.57 7.82
C THR A 172 12.61 4.82 6.57
N CYS A 173 12.76 5.55 5.46
CA CYS A 173 13.31 5.05 4.21
C CYS A 173 14.66 5.69 3.90
N LEU A 174 15.61 4.91 3.41
CA LEU A 174 16.81 5.44 2.75
C LEU A 174 16.46 5.79 1.31
N VAL A 175 16.87 6.97 0.84
CA VAL A 175 16.64 7.44 -0.52
C VAL A 175 17.97 7.56 -1.26
N PHE A 176 18.05 7.02 -2.48
CA PHE A 176 19.29 6.92 -3.23
C PHE A 176 19.05 7.08 -4.74
N GLU A 177 20.12 7.34 -5.48
CA GLU A 177 20.10 7.38 -6.94
C GLU A 177 20.16 5.96 -7.51
N LEU A 178 19.38 5.73 -8.56
CA LEU A 178 19.51 4.50 -9.34
C LEU A 178 20.76 4.57 -10.22
N PRO A 179 21.50 3.46 -10.37
CA PRO A 179 22.57 3.41 -11.34
C PRO A 179 22.04 3.77 -12.75
N PRO A 180 22.85 4.42 -13.60
CA PRO A 180 22.47 4.62 -14.99
C PRO A 180 22.16 3.27 -15.64
N ALA A 181 21.13 3.23 -16.48
CA ALA A 181 20.80 2.02 -17.23
C ALA A 181 22.04 1.58 -18.01
N LYS A 182 22.45 0.32 -17.84
CA LYS A 182 23.58 -0.23 -18.61
C LYS A 182 23.22 -0.12 -20.10
N ALA A 183 24.04 0.59 -20.87
CA ALA A 183 23.96 0.53 -22.32
C ALA A 183 24.26 -0.93 -22.71
N GLY A 184 23.26 -1.59 -23.28
CA GLY A 184 23.41 -2.93 -23.85
C GLY A 184 24.19 -2.91 -25.15
#